data_AF-A0A7S0P2M2-F1
#
_entry.id   AF-A0A7S0P2M2-F1
#
_cell.length_a   1.000
_cell.length_b   1.000
_cell.length_c   1.000
_cell.angle_alpha   90.00
_cell.angle_beta   90.00
_cell.angle_gamma   90.00
#
_symmetry.space_group_name_H-M   'P 1'
#
loop_
_entity.id
_entity.type
_entity.pdbx_description
1 polymer ?
#
loop_
_entity_poly.entity_id
_entity_poly.type
_entity_poly.pdbx_seq_one_letter_code
_entity_poly.pdbx_strand_id
1 'polypeptide(L)'
;AARARWLVSGEALVYAVSTFPFYVDLCDGRYTGFFNSGLNTGWVRVFRILNIFRTSEYSAAVNTVWRVLIVNRTILLASLALVLFMILLTATLLFSIATDATLAANGIANLPDAMYLAVLMLTGQALPEGELSTGTKGIVLFTSFFSVPIFAVPAAMLTWGFEGEAARLASREQRRFERRQAFGASPEAACDSSDDDDSDFEDYLRTAAGVDEGEREEQAEQALRFLAAEGAAA
;
A
#
# COMPACT_ATOMS: atom_id res chain seq x y z
N ALA A 1 -28.01 0.21 -21.61
CA ALA A 1 -26.55 0.09 -21.37
C ALA A 1 -26.09 0.85 -20.12
N ALA A 2 -26.44 2.14 -19.94
CA ALA A 2 -25.96 2.96 -18.81
C ALA A 2 -26.21 2.37 -17.40
N ARG A 3 -27.39 1.78 -17.15
CA ARG A 3 -27.73 1.18 -15.84
C ARG A 3 -26.92 -0.08 -15.50
N ALA A 4 -26.60 -0.90 -16.51
CA ALA A 4 -25.75 -2.09 -16.33
C ALA A 4 -24.30 -1.69 -16.07
N ARG A 5 -23.83 -0.61 -16.69
CA ARG A 5 -22.49 -0.06 -16.45
C ARG A 5 -22.36 0.54 -15.04
N TRP A 6 -23.44 1.11 -14.52
CA TRP A 6 -23.49 1.62 -13.14
C TRP A 6 -23.49 0.51 -12.09
N LEU A 7 -24.17 -0.62 -12.34
CA LEU A 7 -24.15 -1.79 -11.45
C LEU A 7 -22.75 -2.42 -11.31
N VAL A 8 -21.86 -2.20 -12.28
CA VAL A 8 -20.46 -2.68 -12.27
C VAL A 8 -19.50 -1.60 -11.76
N SER A 9 -19.98 -0.38 -11.46
CA SER A 9 -19.16 0.66 -10.86
C SER A 9 -18.67 0.23 -9.46
N GLY A 10 -17.42 0.54 -9.13
CA GLY A 10 -16.79 0.12 -7.86
C GLY A 10 -17.61 0.50 -6.64
N GLU A 11 -18.28 1.65 -6.67
CA GLU A 11 -19.19 2.09 -5.60
C GLU A 11 -20.38 1.13 -5.44
N ALA A 12 -21.07 0.80 -6.53
CA ALA A 12 -22.22 -0.10 -6.50
C ALA A 12 -21.86 -1.51 -6.00
N LEU A 13 -20.63 -1.97 -6.28
CA LEU A 13 -20.12 -3.24 -5.77
C LEU A 13 -19.92 -3.19 -4.25
N VAL A 14 -19.33 -2.11 -3.72
CA VAL A 14 -19.19 -1.91 -2.27
C VAL A 14 -20.56 -1.87 -1.59
N TYR A 15 -21.53 -1.17 -2.17
CA TYR A 15 -22.92 -1.13 -1.67
C TYR A 15 -23.59 -2.52 -1.69
N ALA A 16 -23.41 -3.29 -2.77
CA ALA A 16 -23.95 -4.63 -2.91
C ALA A 16 -23.36 -5.60 -1.89
N VAL A 17 -22.02 -5.60 -1.75
CA VAL A 17 -21.30 -6.47 -0.80
C VAL A 17 -21.63 -6.10 0.65
N SER A 18 -21.79 -4.81 0.95
CA SER A 18 -22.15 -4.36 2.31
C SER A 18 -23.60 -4.70 2.69
N THR A 19 -24.52 -4.72 1.73
CA THR A 19 -25.93 -5.08 1.99
C THR A 19 -26.14 -6.59 1.97
N PHE A 20 -25.27 -7.35 1.30
CA PHE A 20 -25.28 -8.81 1.26
C PHE A 20 -25.46 -9.51 2.63
N PRO A 21 -24.75 -9.14 3.72
CA PRO A 21 -24.93 -9.78 5.03
C PRO A 21 -26.36 -9.63 5.60
N PHE A 22 -27.08 -8.55 5.26
CA PHE A 22 -28.48 -8.41 5.65
C PHE A 22 -29.36 -9.45 4.96
N TYR A 23 -29.14 -9.69 3.66
CA TYR A 23 -29.88 -10.71 2.92
C TYR A 23 -29.53 -12.13 3.36
N VAL A 24 -28.26 -12.40 3.68
CA VAL A 24 -27.83 -13.70 4.19
C VAL A 24 -28.40 -13.97 5.57
N ASP A 25 -28.34 -13.02 6.51
CA ASP A 25 -28.95 -13.18 7.85
C ASP A 25 -30.48 -13.32 7.78
N LEU A 26 -31.14 -12.71 6.79
CA LEU A 26 -32.57 -12.88 6.54
C LEU A 26 -32.90 -14.27 5.98
N CYS A 27 -32.00 -14.87 5.20
CA CYS A 27 -32.14 -16.22 4.64
C CYS A 27 -31.76 -17.33 5.63
N ASP A 28 -30.84 -17.09 6.55
CA ASP A 28 -30.29 -18.06 7.52
C ASP A 28 -31.28 -18.47 8.64
N GLY A 29 -32.58 -18.20 8.45
CA GLY A 29 -33.64 -18.88 9.18
C GLY A 29 -33.76 -18.55 10.68
N ARG A 30 -32.97 -17.63 11.24
CA ARG A 30 -33.04 -17.28 12.67
C ARG A 30 -34.37 -16.61 13.07
N TYR A 31 -35.16 -16.15 12.10
CA TYR A 31 -36.53 -15.62 12.29
C TYR A 31 -37.64 -16.36 11.49
N THR A 32 -37.30 -17.19 10.49
CA THR A 32 -38.28 -17.81 9.57
C THR A 32 -38.08 -19.31 9.31
N GLY A 33 -37.09 -19.96 9.94
CA GLY A 33 -37.02 -21.44 10.03
C GLY A 33 -36.87 -22.23 8.72
N PHE A 34 -36.50 -21.61 7.59
CA PHE A 34 -36.56 -22.27 6.28
C PHE A 34 -35.26 -23.00 5.87
N PHE A 35 -34.09 -22.53 6.31
CA PHE A 35 -32.79 -23.17 6.05
C PHE A 35 -31.98 -23.26 7.35
N ASN A 36 -31.84 -24.47 7.90
CA ASN A 36 -30.95 -24.74 9.04
C ASN A 36 -29.60 -25.22 8.47
N SER A 37 -28.84 -24.29 7.90
CA SER A 37 -27.49 -24.56 7.46
C SER A 37 -26.56 -24.24 8.63
N GLY A 38 -25.86 -25.22 9.19
CA GLY A 38 -24.83 -25.00 10.23
C GLY A 38 -23.60 -24.22 9.74
N LEU A 39 -23.76 -23.35 8.74
CA LEU A 39 -22.72 -22.47 8.23
C LEU A 39 -22.41 -21.43 9.30
N ASN A 40 -21.14 -21.29 9.63
CA ASN A 40 -20.68 -20.36 10.64
C ASN A 40 -20.88 -18.92 10.14
N THR A 41 -22.02 -18.31 10.47
CA THR A 41 -22.41 -16.93 10.10
C THR A 41 -21.46 -15.86 10.68
N GLY A 42 -20.44 -16.25 11.44
CA GLY A 42 -19.39 -15.36 11.92
C GLY A 42 -18.68 -14.60 10.80
N TRP A 43 -18.37 -15.27 9.68
CA TRP A 43 -17.72 -14.65 8.52
C TRP A 43 -18.60 -13.61 7.84
N VAL A 44 -19.92 -13.81 7.86
CA VAL A 44 -20.90 -12.87 7.29
C VAL A 44 -20.88 -11.52 8.03
N ARG A 45 -20.52 -11.53 9.32
CA ARG A 45 -20.40 -10.30 10.14
C ARG A 45 -19.26 -9.40 9.68
N VAL A 46 -18.20 -9.93 9.07
CA VAL A 46 -17.08 -9.13 8.54
C VAL A 46 -17.55 -8.20 7.42
N PHE A 47 -18.52 -8.64 6.59
CA PHE A 47 -19.10 -7.80 5.54
C PHE A 47 -19.88 -6.60 6.09
N ARG A 48 -20.33 -6.63 7.35
CA ARG A 48 -20.96 -5.45 7.98
C ARG A 48 -19.97 -4.33 8.25
N ILE A 49 -18.70 -4.65 8.52
CA ILE A 49 -17.62 -3.65 8.70
C ILE A 49 -17.39 -2.91 7.37
N LEU A 50 -17.59 -3.58 6.23
CA LEU A 50 -17.46 -2.94 4.92
C LEU A 50 -18.48 -1.82 4.69
N ASN A 51 -19.53 -1.72 5.50
CA ASN A 51 -20.48 -0.60 5.47
C ASN A 51 -19.82 0.73 5.90
N ILE A 52 -18.64 0.72 6.53
CA ILE A 52 -17.90 1.96 6.82
C ILE A 52 -17.39 2.64 5.55
N PHE A 53 -17.13 1.87 4.48
CA PHE A 53 -16.68 2.39 3.18
C PHE A 53 -17.81 3.08 2.38
N ARG A 54 -19.02 3.19 2.96
CA ARG A 54 -20.22 3.72 2.31
C ARG A 54 -20.24 5.25 2.19
N THR A 55 -19.43 5.98 2.97
CA THR A 55 -19.41 7.44 2.88
C THR A 55 -18.71 7.84 1.57
N SER A 56 -19.40 8.65 0.75
CA SER A 56 -18.90 9.16 -0.54
C SER A 56 -17.54 9.87 -0.45
N GLU A 57 -17.18 10.37 0.73
CA GLU A 57 -15.86 10.96 1.00
C GLU A 57 -14.72 9.92 1.01
N TYR A 58 -14.97 8.67 1.42
CA TYR A 58 -13.97 7.60 1.35
C TYR A 58 -13.68 7.17 -0.08
N SER A 59 -14.66 7.28 -1.00
CA SER A 59 -14.48 6.98 -2.43
C SER A 59 -13.37 7.86 -3.03
N ALA A 60 -13.35 9.15 -2.69
CA ALA A 60 -12.30 10.07 -3.14
C ALA A 60 -10.92 9.69 -2.56
N ALA A 61 -10.81 9.44 -1.26
CA ALA A 61 -9.56 9.06 -0.61
C ALA A 61 -9.01 7.71 -1.13
N VAL A 62 -9.88 6.73 -1.40
CA VAL A 62 -9.50 5.44 -1.97
C VAL A 62 -9.03 5.61 -3.42
N ASN A 63 -9.69 6.46 -4.22
CA ASN A 63 -9.26 6.73 -5.60
C ASN A 63 -7.89 7.39 -5.65
N THR A 64 -7.61 8.28 -4.69
CA THR A 64 -6.31 8.90 -4.43
C THR A 64 -5.22 7.85 -4.19
N VAL A 65 -5.41 6.98 -3.19
CA VAL A 65 -4.49 5.86 -2.88
C VAL A 65 -4.30 4.94 -4.10
N TRP A 66 -5.39 4.63 -4.82
CA TRP A 66 -5.34 3.79 -6.00
C TRP A 66 -4.51 4.41 -7.14
N ARG A 67 -4.65 5.71 -7.36
CA ARG A 67 -3.88 6.45 -8.37
C ARG A 67 -2.39 6.47 -8.04
N VAL A 68 -2.04 6.70 -6.77
CA VAL A 68 -0.64 6.65 -6.31
C VAL A 68 -0.04 5.26 -6.53
N LEU A 69 -0.78 4.21 -6.19
CA LEU A 69 -0.38 2.81 -6.41
C LEU A 69 -0.16 2.50 -7.89
N ILE A 70 -1.07 2.93 -8.77
CA ILE A 70 -1.01 2.55 -10.18
C ILE A 70 0.11 3.27 -10.92
N VAL A 71 0.43 4.51 -10.54
CA VAL A 71 1.51 5.26 -11.19
C VAL A 71 2.87 4.74 -10.69
N ASN A 72 3.02 4.50 -9.39
CA ASN A 72 4.28 4.04 -8.81
C ASN A 72 4.48 2.51 -8.87
N ARG A 73 3.56 1.77 -9.53
CA ARG A 73 3.54 0.29 -9.52
C ARG A 73 4.84 -0.36 -9.95
N THR A 74 5.57 0.23 -10.88
CA THR A 74 6.82 -0.35 -11.41
C THR A 74 7.90 -0.39 -10.33
N ILE A 75 8.11 0.72 -9.65
CA ILE A 75 9.11 0.87 -8.58
C ILE A 75 8.65 0.12 -7.32
N LEU A 76 7.35 0.18 -7.00
CA LEU A 76 6.78 -0.50 -5.84
C LEU A 76 6.83 -2.03 -5.99
N LEU A 77 6.52 -2.57 -7.18
CA LEU A 77 6.67 -4.01 -7.43
C LEU A 77 8.13 -4.45 -7.39
N ALA A 78 9.06 -3.63 -7.88
CA ALA A 78 10.49 -3.93 -7.81
C ALA A 78 10.99 -4.00 -6.35
N SER A 79 10.59 -3.05 -5.50
CA SER A 79 10.98 -3.06 -4.08
C SER A 79 10.30 -4.20 -3.30
N LEU A 80 9.05 -4.51 -3.60
CA LEU A 80 8.34 -5.65 -3.01
C LEU A 80 8.96 -7.00 -3.43
N ALA A 81 9.39 -7.13 -4.69
CA ALA A 81 10.14 -8.30 -5.14
C ALA A 81 11.48 -8.45 -4.39
N LEU A 82 12.15 -7.34 -4.06
CA LEU A 82 13.37 -7.35 -3.28
C LEU A 82 13.12 -7.77 -1.82
N VAL A 83 12.03 -7.30 -1.21
CA VAL A 83 11.54 -7.78 0.09
C VAL A 83 11.25 -9.27 0.07
N LEU A 84 10.53 -9.75 -0.96
CA LEU A 84 10.23 -11.17 -1.14
C LEU A 84 11.52 -12.01 -1.27
N PHE A 85 12.49 -11.52 -2.03
CA PHE A 85 13.79 -12.17 -2.15
C PHE A 85 14.52 -12.26 -0.80
N MET A 86 14.50 -11.21 0.01
CA MET A 86 15.06 -11.23 1.37
C MET A 86 14.36 -12.23 2.29
N ILE A 87 13.03 -12.35 2.19
CA ILE A 87 12.27 -13.34 2.94
C ILE A 87 12.69 -14.76 2.55
N LEU A 88 12.79 -15.05 1.25
CA LEU A 88 13.22 -16.36 0.74
C LEU A 88 14.67 -16.69 1.13
N LEU A 89 15.57 -15.73 1.01
CA LEU A 89 16.97 -15.88 1.43
C LEU A 89 17.05 -16.17 2.93
N THR A 90 16.29 -15.43 3.74
CA THR A 90 16.28 -15.61 5.19
C THR A 90 15.67 -16.96 5.57
N ALA A 91 14.56 -17.36 4.96
CA ALA A 91 13.91 -18.64 5.21
C ALA A 91 14.81 -19.82 4.85
N THR A 92 15.53 -19.75 3.73
CA THR A 92 16.47 -20.81 3.30
C THR A 92 17.71 -20.88 4.20
N LEU A 93 18.30 -19.74 4.57
CA LEU A 93 19.41 -19.71 5.53
C LEU A 93 19.00 -20.24 6.89
N LEU A 94 17.81 -19.84 7.37
CA LEU A 94 17.29 -20.29 8.65
C LEU A 94 17.05 -21.80 8.63
N PHE A 95 16.39 -22.33 7.59
CA PHE A 95 16.15 -23.78 7.47
C PHE A 95 17.44 -24.60 7.35
N SER A 96 18.48 -24.06 6.71
CA SER A 96 19.75 -24.75 6.50
C SER A 96 20.64 -24.81 7.75
N ILE A 97 20.62 -23.77 8.60
CA ILE A 97 21.57 -23.60 9.71
C ILE A 97 20.90 -23.73 11.08
N ALA A 98 19.57 -23.63 11.17
CA ALA A 98 18.84 -23.92 12.40
C ALA A 98 19.10 -25.36 12.86
N THR A 99 19.28 -25.52 14.17
CA THR A 99 19.37 -26.86 14.77
C THR A 99 17.99 -27.49 14.84
N ASP A 100 17.90 -28.82 14.78
CA ASP A 100 16.63 -29.55 14.88
C ASP A 100 15.80 -29.14 16.12
N ALA A 101 16.46 -28.79 17.22
CA ALA A 101 15.83 -28.28 18.43
C ALA A 101 15.13 -26.93 18.22
N THR A 102 15.78 -25.98 17.53
CA THR A 102 15.16 -24.69 17.17
C THR A 102 14.05 -24.86 16.13
N LEU A 103 14.21 -25.81 15.20
CA LEU A 103 13.22 -26.11 14.17
C LEU A 103 11.91 -26.64 14.80
N ALA A 104 12.04 -27.59 15.73
CA ALA A 104 10.91 -28.17 16.47
C ALA A 104 10.22 -27.16 17.40
N ALA A 105 10.99 -26.30 18.09
CA ALA A 105 10.44 -25.28 18.99
C ALA A 105 9.55 -24.26 18.24
N ASN A 106 9.92 -23.92 17.00
CA ASN A 106 9.17 -22.99 16.16
C ASN A 106 8.13 -23.67 15.25
N GLY A 107 7.93 -24.99 15.39
CA GLY A 107 6.95 -25.75 14.59
C GLY A 107 7.28 -25.79 13.08
N ILE A 108 8.55 -25.65 12.71
CA ILE A 108 8.97 -25.61 11.31
C ILE A 108 9.11 -27.05 10.80
N ALA A 109 8.18 -27.49 9.96
CA ALA A 109 8.27 -28.79 9.29
C ALA A 109 8.66 -28.65 7.82
N ASN A 110 8.22 -27.56 7.18
CA ASN A 110 8.41 -27.31 5.76
C ASN A 110 9.01 -25.92 5.49
N LEU A 111 9.51 -25.71 4.27
CA LEU A 111 10.04 -24.41 3.85
C LEU A 111 9.03 -23.24 3.99
N PRO A 112 7.73 -23.40 3.72
CA PRO A 112 6.74 -22.34 3.97
C PRO A 112 6.61 -21.95 5.45
N ASP A 113 6.78 -22.90 6.38
CA ASP A 113 6.74 -22.61 7.81
C ASP A 113 7.95 -21.76 8.22
N ALA A 114 9.12 -22.03 7.62
CA ALA A 114 10.31 -21.20 7.76
C ALA A 114 10.12 -19.81 7.11
N MET A 115 9.38 -19.70 6.00
CA MET A 115 9.04 -18.39 5.42
C MET A 115 8.15 -17.57 6.35
N TYR A 116 7.17 -18.19 7.00
CA TYR A 116 6.33 -17.51 7.98
C TYR A 116 7.17 -16.94 9.14
N LEU A 117 8.05 -17.76 9.71
CA LEU A 117 8.95 -17.29 10.76
C LEU A 117 9.91 -16.19 10.26
N ALA A 118 10.45 -16.32 9.04
CA ALA A 118 11.30 -15.30 8.43
C ALA A 118 10.56 -13.97 8.28
N VAL A 119 9.29 -13.98 7.86
CA VAL A 119 8.47 -12.76 7.77
C VAL A 119 8.29 -12.12 9.15
N LEU A 120 7.93 -12.89 10.17
CA LEU A 120 7.75 -12.37 11.53
C LEU A 120 9.06 -11.80 12.09
N MET A 121 10.19 -12.44 11.79
CA MET A 121 11.50 -11.99 12.22
C MET A 121 11.95 -10.70 11.53
N LEU A 122 11.82 -10.64 10.20
CA LEU A 122 12.23 -9.49 9.40
C LEU A 122 11.35 -8.25 9.65
N THR A 123 10.08 -8.46 10.01
CA THR A 123 9.16 -7.38 10.41
C THR A 123 9.27 -7.00 11.89
N GLY A 124 10.12 -7.68 12.67
CA GLY A 124 10.32 -7.43 14.08
C GLY A 124 9.17 -7.88 14.99
N GLN A 125 8.24 -8.70 14.49
CA GLN A 125 7.09 -9.21 15.25
C GLN A 125 7.44 -10.39 16.15
N ALA A 126 8.42 -11.21 15.79
CA ALA A 126 8.83 -12.38 16.59
C ALA A 126 10.31 -12.69 16.44
N LEU A 127 10.89 -13.35 17.45
CA LEU A 127 12.21 -13.96 17.36
C LEU A 127 12.06 -15.49 17.37
N PRO A 128 13.04 -16.25 16.84
CA PRO A 128 13.02 -17.70 16.93
C PRO A 128 13.08 -18.13 18.39
N GLU A 129 12.17 -19.01 18.77
CA GLU A 129 12.11 -19.58 20.12
C GLU A 129 13.10 -20.75 20.27
N GLY A 130 13.59 -20.98 21.49
CA GLY A 130 14.49 -22.09 21.83
C GLY A 130 15.97 -21.73 21.97
N GLU A 131 16.83 -22.75 22.08
CA GLU A 131 18.28 -22.57 22.23
C GLU A 131 18.93 -22.17 20.90
N LEU A 132 19.14 -20.87 20.73
CA LEU A 132 19.76 -20.30 19.55
C LEU A 132 21.26 -20.64 19.48
N SER A 133 21.65 -21.46 18.50
CA SER A 133 23.05 -21.70 18.14
C SER A 133 23.76 -20.41 17.70
N THR A 134 25.07 -20.30 17.90
CA THR A 134 25.89 -19.16 17.46
C THR A 134 25.73 -18.88 15.96
N GLY A 135 25.56 -19.94 15.14
CA GLY A 135 25.30 -19.80 13.70
C GLY A 135 23.97 -19.11 13.40
N THR A 136 22.89 -19.55 14.07
CA THR A 136 21.56 -18.94 13.94
C THR A 136 21.58 -17.48 14.38
N LYS A 137 22.22 -17.16 15.51
CA LYS A 137 22.38 -15.77 15.98
C LYS A 137 23.10 -14.89 14.97
N GLY A 138 24.14 -15.42 14.31
CA GLY A 138 24.87 -14.71 13.27
C GLY A 138 24.00 -14.37 12.05
N ILE A 139 23.17 -15.31 11.59
CA ILE A 139 22.23 -15.07 10.47
C ILE A 139 21.16 -14.07 10.86
N VAL A 140 20.58 -14.19 12.05
CA VAL A 140 19.57 -13.24 12.53
C VAL A 140 20.16 -11.83 12.58
N LEU A 141 21.39 -11.67 13.09
CA LEU A 141 22.06 -10.37 13.13
C LEU A 141 22.33 -9.83 11.72
N PHE A 142 22.84 -10.66 10.82
CA PHE A 142 23.12 -10.28 9.43
C PHE A 142 21.84 -9.88 8.69
N THR A 143 20.82 -10.74 8.71
CA THR A 143 19.54 -10.50 8.03
C THR A 143 18.79 -9.31 8.61
N SER A 144 18.88 -9.05 9.92
CA SER A 144 18.29 -7.85 10.54
C SER A 144 18.94 -6.56 10.02
N PHE A 145 20.26 -6.54 9.86
CA PHE A 145 20.96 -5.36 9.38
C PHE A 145 20.62 -5.01 7.93
N PHE A 146 20.52 -6.02 7.05
CA PHE A 146 20.21 -5.81 5.64
C PHE A 146 18.72 -5.60 5.37
N SER A 147 17.83 -6.22 6.16
CA SER A 147 16.39 -6.17 5.91
C SER A 147 15.76 -4.84 6.25
N VAL A 148 16.22 -4.16 7.31
CA VAL A 148 15.63 -2.88 7.73
C VAL A 148 15.66 -1.82 6.62
N PRO A 149 16.78 -1.54 5.94
CA PRO A 149 16.80 -0.62 4.81
C PRO A 149 15.93 -1.08 3.64
N ILE A 150 15.90 -2.39 3.36
CA ILE A 150 15.13 -2.97 2.26
C ILE A 150 13.63 -2.80 2.46
N PHE A 151 13.13 -3.04 3.67
CA PHE A 151 11.73 -2.85 4.03
C PHE A 151 11.34 -1.36 4.09
N ALA A 152 12.31 -0.45 4.30
CA ALA A 152 12.06 0.98 4.30
C ALA A 152 11.78 1.54 2.89
N VAL A 153 12.31 0.93 1.82
CA VAL A 153 12.12 1.38 0.44
C VAL A 153 10.65 1.47 0.01
N PRO A 154 9.82 0.42 0.12
CA PRO A 154 8.41 0.51 -0.28
C PRO A 154 7.62 1.55 0.53
N ALA A 155 7.95 1.74 1.81
CA ALA A 155 7.34 2.79 2.64
C ALA A 155 7.75 4.19 2.16
N ALA A 156 9.03 4.41 1.87
CA ALA A 156 9.53 5.68 1.34
C ALA A 156 8.93 6.03 -0.02
N MET A 157 8.81 5.05 -0.92
CA MET A 157 8.19 5.25 -2.24
C MET A 157 6.70 5.60 -2.15
N LEU A 158 5.98 5.02 -1.19
CA LEU A 158 4.59 5.40 -0.92
C LEU A 158 4.51 6.85 -0.42
N THR A 159 5.38 7.26 0.49
CA THR A 159 5.45 8.65 0.97
C THR A 159 5.67 9.63 -0.18
N TRP A 160 6.62 9.34 -1.07
CA TRP A 160 6.87 10.17 -2.26
C TRP A 160 5.64 10.25 -3.17
N GLY A 161 4.96 9.12 -3.38
CA GLY A 161 3.72 9.08 -4.16
C GLY A 161 2.59 9.92 -3.54
N PHE A 162 2.43 9.89 -2.21
CA PHE A 162 1.45 10.72 -1.53
C PHE A 162 1.82 12.20 -1.52
N GLU A 163 3.11 12.53 -1.42
CA GLU A 163 3.59 13.92 -1.51
C GLU A 163 3.25 14.53 -2.87
N GLY A 164 3.50 13.78 -3.96
CA GLY A 164 3.13 14.20 -5.31
C GLY A 164 1.63 14.44 -5.47
N GLU A 165 0.80 13.61 -4.85
CA GLU A 165 -0.65 13.81 -4.86
C GLU A 165 -1.11 14.97 -3.97
N ALA A 166 -0.48 15.18 -2.81
CA ALA A 166 -0.75 16.30 -1.92
C ALA A 166 -0.40 17.65 -2.59
N ALA A 167 0.74 17.73 -3.27
CA ALA A 167 1.16 18.91 -4.03
C ALA A 167 0.15 19.26 -5.15
N ARG A 168 -0.39 18.23 -5.81
CA ARG A 168 -1.45 18.39 -6.81
C ARG A 168 -2.74 18.94 -6.20
N LEU A 169 -3.17 18.41 -5.04
CA LEU A 169 -4.35 18.89 -4.34
C LEU A 169 -4.18 20.36 -3.90
N ALA A 170 -3.01 20.73 -3.39
CA ALA A 170 -2.69 22.11 -3.01
C ALA A 170 -2.73 23.07 -4.22
N SER A 171 -2.14 22.66 -5.36
CA SER A 171 -2.15 23.44 -6.60
C SER A 171 -3.57 23.71 -7.13
N ARG A 172 -4.47 22.74 -6.95
CA ARG A 172 -5.88 22.87 -7.34
C ARG A 172 -6.63 23.86 -6.46
N GLU A 173 -6.40 23.83 -5.15
CA GLU A 173 -6.98 24.81 -4.25
C GLU A 173 -6.51 26.22 -4.60
N GLN A 174 -5.22 26.39 -4.87
CA GLN A 174 -4.65 27.69 -5.25
C GLN A 174 -5.28 28.23 -6.53
N ARG A 175 -5.43 27.41 -7.59
CA ARG A 175 -6.15 27.80 -8.81
C ARG A 175 -7.63 28.15 -8.55
N ARG A 176 -8.29 27.46 -7.60
CA ARG A 176 -9.68 27.78 -7.21
C ARG A 176 -9.76 29.12 -6.48
N PHE A 177 -8.78 29.44 -5.62
CA PHE A 177 -8.69 30.74 -4.97
C PHE A 177 -8.43 31.88 -5.97
N GLU A 178 -7.51 31.67 -6.91
CA GLU A 178 -7.22 32.64 -7.98
C GLU A 178 -8.44 32.88 -8.87
N ARG A 179 -9.15 31.82 -9.30
CA ARG A 179 -10.40 31.97 -10.07
C ARG A 179 -11.48 32.72 -9.28
N ARG A 180 -11.60 32.47 -7.96
CA ARG A 180 -12.55 33.21 -7.10
C ARG A 180 -12.21 34.69 -6.97
N GLN A 181 -10.93 35.05 -6.95
CA GLN A 181 -10.49 36.45 -6.92
C GLN A 181 -10.63 37.13 -8.28
N ALA A 182 -10.29 36.44 -9.36
CA ALA A 182 -10.38 36.98 -10.72
C ALA A 182 -11.84 37.14 -11.20
N PHE A 183 -12.74 36.25 -10.74
CA PHE A 183 -14.12 36.16 -11.25
C PHE A 183 -15.18 36.61 -10.23
N GLY A 184 -14.85 37.58 -9.38
CA GLY A 184 -15.69 38.10 -8.28
C GLY A 184 -17.20 37.85 -8.46
N ALA A 185 -17.73 36.91 -7.66
CA ALA A 185 -19.15 36.72 -7.40
C ALA A 185 -20.12 36.73 -8.61
N SER A 186 -19.89 35.91 -9.64
CA SER A 186 -20.96 35.54 -10.60
C SER A 186 -21.24 34.02 -10.54
N PRO A 187 -22.46 33.57 -10.13
CA PRO A 187 -22.73 32.16 -9.81
C PRO A 187 -22.75 31.19 -11.01
N GLU A 188 -22.74 31.69 -12.24
CA GLU A 188 -23.12 30.89 -13.41
C GLU A 188 -21.98 30.04 -14.01
N ALA A 189 -20.71 30.38 -13.75
CA ALA A 189 -19.56 29.66 -14.34
C ALA A 189 -19.16 28.36 -13.58
N ALA A 190 -19.87 27.98 -12.51
CA ALA A 190 -19.49 26.86 -11.65
C ALA A 190 -19.92 25.48 -12.18
N CYS A 191 -20.59 25.39 -13.33
CA CYS A 191 -21.27 24.16 -13.77
C CYS A 191 -20.59 23.39 -14.92
N ASP A 192 -19.41 23.79 -15.39
CA ASP A 192 -18.70 23.10 -16.47
C ASP A 192 -17.47 22.34 -15.95
N SER A 193 -17.69 21.18 -15.32
CA SER A 193 -16.62 20.35 -14.73
C SER A 193 -16.73 18.86 -15.05
N SER A 194 -17.27 18.50 -16.22
CA SER A 194 -17.43 17.09 -16.61
C SER A 194 -16.21 16.46 -17.28
N ASP A 195 -15.11 17.20 -17.49
CA ASP A 195 -13.88 16.73 -18.14
C ASP A 195 -12.67 16.55 -17.17
N ASP A 196 -12.89 16.63 -15.85
CA ASP A 196 -11.80 16.70 -14.87
C ASP A 196 -10.93 15.42 -14.80
N ASP A 197 -11.49 14.21 -14.88
CA ASP A 197 -10.76 12.98 -14.48
C ASP A 197 -9.62 12.54 -15.44
N ASP A 198 -9.69 12.85 -16.74
CA ASP A 198 -8.61 12.57 -17.70
C ASP A 198 -7.50 13.62 -17.62
N SER A 199 -7.87 14.91 -17.51
CA SER A 199 -6.90 16.00 -17.28
C SER A 199 -6.13 15.82 -15.96
N ASP A 200 -6.79 15.19 -15.00
CA ASP A 200 -6.29 14.90 -13.66
C ASP A 200 -5.16 13.91 -13.61
N PHE A 201 -5.23 12.89 -14.48
CA PHE A 201 -4.18 11.90 -14.60
C PHE A 201 -2.96 12.49 -15.30
N GLU A 202 -3.16 13.29 -16.36
CA GLU A 202 -2.10 13.96 -17.10
C GLU A 202 -1.33 14.98 -16.23
N ASP A 203 -2.03 15.81 -15.44
CA ASP A 203 -1.39 16.78 -14.54
C ASP A 203 -0.58 16.05 -13.44
N TYR A 204 -1.08 14.91 -12.94
CA TYR A 204 -0.32 14.07 -12.00
C TYR A 204 0.96 13.51 -12.66
N LEU A 205 0.87 12.99 -13.88
CA LEU A 205 2.06 12.49 -14.60
C LEU A 205 3.09 13.59 -14.81
N ARG A 206 2.67 14.83 -15.10
CA ARG A 206 3.59 15.98 -15.24
C ARG A 206 4.28 16.33 -13.93
N THR A 207 3.54 16.38 -12.82
CA THR A 207 4.15 16.68 -11.52
C THR A 207 5.06 15.54 -11.06
N ALA A 208 4.62 14.28 -11.16
CA ALA A 208 5.43 13.13 -10.78
C ALA A 208 6.70 12.98 -11.63
N ALA A 209 6.62 13.25 -12.94
CA ALA A 209 7.79 13.27 -13.82
C ALA A 209 8.73 14.44 -13.49
N GLY A 210 8.20 15.61 -13.13
CA GLY A 210 9.01 16.78 -12.75
C GLY A 210 9.77 16.62 -11.43
N VAL A 211 9.22 15.87 -10.46
CA VAL A 211 9.90 15.61 -9.19
C VAL A 211 11.09 14.66 -9.36
N ASP A 212 11.00 13.68 -10.26
CA ASP A 212 12.10 12.71 -10.53
C ASP A 212 13.26 13.31 -11.37
N GLU A 213 13.06 14.46 -12.04
CA GLU A 213 14.13 15.24 -12.70
C GLU A 213 14.79 16.25 -11.75
N GLY A 214 14.01 16.99 -10.96
CA GLY A 214 14.54 18.00 -10.03
C GLY A 214 15.42 17.43 -8.92
N GLU A 215 15.03 16.30 -8.32
CA GLU A 215 15.84 15.65 -7.27
C GLU A 215 17.14 15.05 -7.82
N ARG A 216 17.15 14.56 -9.07
CA ARG A 216 18.38 14.06 -9.72
C ARG A 216 19.35 15.19 -10.03
N GLU A 217 18.87 16.34 -10.48
CA GLU A 217 19.72 17.50 -10.76
C GLU A 217 20.33 18.08 -9.48
N GLU A 218 19.56 18.21 -8.39
CA GLU A 218 20.09 18.69 -7.12
C GLU A 218 21.09 17.71 -6.47
N GLN A 219 20.82 16.41 -6.53
CA GLN A 219 21.76 15.39 -6.04
C GLN A 219 23.03 15.32 -6.89
N ALA A 220 22.93 15.49 -8.21
CA ALA A 220 24.08 15.57 -9.10
C ALA A 220 24.91 16.83 -8.84
N GLU A 221 24.28 18.00 -8.65
CA GLU A 221 24.99 19.22 -8.27
C GLU A 221 25.69 19.09 -6.92
N GLN A 222 25.04 18.49 -5.92
CA GLN A 222 25.65 18.28 -4.60
C GLN A 222 26.82 17.30 -4.65
N ALA A 223 26.70 16.20 -5.42
CA ALA A 223 27.79 15.25 -5.63
C ALA A 223 28.97 15.88 -6.39
N LEU A 224 28.70 16.72 -7.40
CA LEU A 224 29.73 17.46 -8.14
C LEU A 224 30.43 18.49 -7.26
N ARG A 225 29.70 19.19 -6.38
CA ARG A 225 30.30 20.11 -5.40
C ARG A 225 31.16 19.39 -4.37
N PHE A 226 30.76 18.20 -3.92
CA PHE A 226 31.54 17.37 -3.00
C PHE A 226 32.86 16.93 -3.65
N LEU A 227 32.82 16.41 -4.88
CA LEU A 227 34.01 15.99 -5.63
C LEU A 227 34.94 17.18 -5.96
N ALA A 228 34.37 18.35 -6.26
CA ALA A 228 35.15 19.57 -6.49
C ALA A 228 35.84 20.08 -5.21
N ALA A 229 35.21 19.92 -4.04
CA ALA A 229 35.80 20.29 -2.75
C ALA A 229 36.93 19.32 -2.33
N GLU A 230 36.79 18.03 -2.62
CA GLU A 230 37.81 17.01 -2.32
C GLU A 230 39.02 17.12 -3.26
N GLY A 231 38.80 17.47 -4.53
CA GLY A 231 39.87 17.72 -5.51
C GLY A 231 40.65 19.02 -5.31
N ALA A 232 40.11 20.00 -4.58
CA ALA A 232 40.79 21.26 -4.25
C ALA A 232 41.64 21.18 -2.96
N ALA A 233 41.49 20.10 -2.19
CA ALA A 233 42.22 19.85 -0.94
C ALA A 233 43.43 18.92 -1.10
N ALA A 234 43.71 18.44 -2.32
CA ALA A 234 44.88 17.65 -2.71
C ALA A 234 45.86 18.51 -3.52
#